data_AF-A0A0N4UQ33-F1
#
_entry.id   AF-A0A0N4UQ33-F1
#
_cell.length_a   1.000
_cell.length_b   1.000
_cell.length_c   1.000
_cell.angle_alpha   90.00
_cell.angle_beta   90.00
_cell.angle_gamma   90.00
#
_symmetry.space_group_name_H-M   'P 1'
#
loop_
_entity.id
_entity.type
_entity.pdbx_description
1 polymer ?
#
loop_
_entity_poly.entity_id
_entity_poly.type
_entity_poly.pdbx_seq_one_letter_code
_entity_poly.pdbx_strand_id
1 'polypeptide(L)'
;MPEEQAFCTLVKIMFDYGLRDLFKLGLDVLHLRFYQLQRLTEDYVPDLFTHFYDIGVETHMYASQWFLTLFTAKFPLQMVFFIVDLFLSEGINTIFHISLALLRASKKELMQLDFEGALKYFRVILPRKYRTEANAKELIHQAVKLKISHKRLSKYEKEYYSLKERELESQDPLERLERENLRLKETILRLERENDDLAHELVTSKIELRKNLDTAEDSVESLQAQLEHCSRAAKDLEEENKNLCAEYEQIKEMCRREVQRLESDLVRSQGIIKNYKQICSDLSRRIDNQQGVFKEEKKRIAMKISQCGRCAEILTEFKDLTGSPAKNVSPVAENGCGFKVMELMDKLEEREKHIRHLELELAQRKLELVEAQCRNQDLSHQMNSTVTDNNDNNRHGAWLKKTLSSIKEVGTSLK
;
A
#
# COMPACT_ATOMS: atom_id res chain seq x y z
N MET A 1 -22.95 30.53 12.41
CA MET A 1 -21.65 31.15 12.12
C MET A 1 -20.66 30.03 11.81
N PRO A 2 -20.05 29.98 10.62
CA PRO A 2 -18.93 29.10 10.31
C PRO A 2 -17.74 29.27 11.28
N GLU A 3 -16.87 28.27 11.38
CA GLU A 3 -15.75 28.25 12.33
C GLU A 3 -14.76 29.41 12.09
N GLU A 4 -14.47 29.73 10.83
CA GLU A 4 -13.54 30.81 10.47
C GLU A 4 -14.10 32.17 10.88
N GLN A 5 -15.41 32.39 10.72
CA GLN A 5 -16.08 33.61 11.16
C GLN A 5 -16.11 33.68 12.70
N ALA A 6 -16.29 32.55 13.38
CA ALA A 6 -16.25 32.47 14.83
C ALA A 6 -14.87 32.84 15.38
N PHE A 7 -13.82 32.30 14.79
CA PHE A 7 -12.44 32.62 15.12
C PHE A 7 -12.11 34.09 14.86
N CYS A 8 -12.47 34.62 13.69
CA CYS A 8 -12.31 36.05 13.38
C CYS A 8 -13.04 36.95 14.38
N THR A 9 -14.26 36.56 14.80
CA THR A 9 -15.02 37.28 15.83
C THR A 9 -14.29 37.25 17.17
N LEU A 10 -13.75 36.09 17.58
CA LEU A 10 -12.94 35.97 18.79
C LEU A 10 -11.69 36.84 18.73
N VAL A 11 -10.97 36.87 17.59
CA VAL A 11 -9.81 37.77 17.38
C VAL A 11 -10.25 39.22 17.57
N LYS A 12 -11.36 39.63 16.97
CA LYS A 12 -11.91 40.99 17.15
C LYS A 12 -12.26 41.30 18.61
N ILE A 13 -12.90 40.38 19.32
CA ILE A 13 -13.17 40.51 20.76
C ILE A 13 -11.87 40.69 21.56
N MET A 14 -10.84 39.90 21.24
CA MET A 14 -9.57 39.93 21.96
C MET A 14 -8.79 41.23 21.71
N PHE A 15 -8.69 41.69 20.47
CA PHE A 15 -7.87 42.83 20.09
C PHE A 15 -8.65 44.15 20.05
N ASP A 16 -9.76 44.20 19.32
CA ASP A 16 -10.51 45.45 19.08
C ASP A 16 -11.39 45.83 20.27
N TYR A 17 -11.97 44.84 20.98
CA TYR A 17 -12.75 45.08 22.21
C TYR A 17 -11.90 45.06 23.49
N GLY A 18 -10.57 44.89 23.36
CA GLY A 18 -9.63 44.97 24.48
C GLY A 18 -9.71 43.84 25.50
N LEU A 19 -10.38 42.72 25.20
CA LEU A 19 -10.51 41.62 26.17
C LEU A 19 -9.15 40.98 26.49
N ARG A 20 -8.21 40.95 25.53
CA ARG A 20 -6.84 40.45 25.71
C ARG A 20 -6.09 41.15 26.84
N ASP A 21 -6.38 42.42 27.10
CA ASP A 21 -5.69 43.18 28.13
C ASP A 21 -5.91 42.60 29.53
N LEU A 22 -7.03 41.91 29.75
CA LEU A 22 -7.31 41.19 31.00
C LEU A 22 -6.42 39.97 31.22
N PHE A 23 -5.77 39.47 30.16
CA PHE A 23 -4.92 38.28 30.15
C PHE A 23 -3.42 38.59 30.03
N LYS A 24 -3.04 39.88 30.01
CA LYS A 24 -1.63 40.28 29.99
C LYS A 24 -0.92 39.84 31.28
N LEU A 25 0.40 39.66 31.18
CA LEU A 25 1.25 39.30 32.32
C LEU A 25 1.01 40.27 33.49
N GLY A 26 0.88 39.74 34.70
CA GLY A 26 0.56 40.52 35.91
C GLY A 26 -0.94 40.77 36.13
N LEU A 27 -1.80 40.58 35.11
CA LEU A 27 -3.24 40.77 35.19
C LEU A 27 -3.64 42.19 35.66
N ASP A 28 -2.80 43.19 35.41
CA ASP A 28 -2.98 44.55 35.96
C ASP A 28 -4.32 45.17 35.57
N VAL A 29 -4.72 44.99 34.31
CA VAL A 29 -6.00 45.51 33.81
C VAL A 29 -7.17 44.79 34.46
N LEU A 30 -7.05 43.48 34.72
CA LEU A 30 -8.06 42.72 35.43
C LEU A 30 -8.20 43.19 36.89
N HIS A 31 -7.08 43.40 37.59
CA HIS A 31 -7.07 43.94 38.95
C HIS A 31 -7.68 45.36 39.01
N LEU A 32 -7.39 46.20 38.01
CA LEU A 32 -8.07 47.48 37.83
C LEU A 32 -9.59 47.28 37.69
N ARG A 33 -10.06 46.31 36.89
CA ARG A 33 -11.51 46.04 36.76
C ARG A 33 -12.13 45.59 38.09
N PHE A 34 -11.43 44.78 38.89
CA PHE A 34 -11.89 44.43 40.22
C PHE A 34 -12.02 45.64 41.14
N TYR A 35 -11.03 46.54 41.13
CA TYR A 35 -11.10 47.77 41.92
C TYR A 35 -12.29 48.64 41.51
N GLN A 36 -12.51 48.81 40.20
CA GLN A 36 -13.67 49.56 39.69
C GLN A 36 -15.00 48.93 40.11
N LEU A 37 -15.13 47.60 40.05
CA LEU A 37 -16.35 46.91 40.51
C LEU A 37 -16.55 47.02 42.02
N GLN A 38 -15.46 46.96 42.80
CA GLN A 38 -15.50 47.14 44.24
C GLN A 38 -16.03 48.54 44.61
N ARG A 39 -15.47 49.60 44.00
CA ARG A 39 -15.94 50.98 44.18
C ARG A 39 -17.38 51.18 43.73
N LEU A 40 -17.81 50.53 42.64
CA LEU A 40 -19.22 50.53 42.23
C LEU A 40 -20.12 49.84 43.25
N THR A 41 -19.66 48.76 43.87
CA THR A 41 -20.43 48.03 44.89
C THR A 41 -20.58 48.90 46.14
N GLU A 42 -19.52 49.60 46.54
CA GLU A 42 -19.55 50.58 47.63
C GLU A 42 -20.52 51.73 47.36
N ASP A 43 -20.50 52.31 46.15
CA ASP A 43 -21.34 53.47 45.81
C ASP A 43 -22.84 53.11 45.62
N TYR A 44 -23.16 51.93 45.10
CA TYR A 44 -24.54 51.57 44.72
C TYR A 44 -25.20 50.54 45.64
N VAL A 45 -24.41 49.72 46.34
CA VAL A 45 -24.90 48.68 47.26
C VAL A 45 -24.05 48.68 48.55
N PRO A 46 -23.95 49.81 49.27
CA PRO A 46 -22.99 50.00 50.37
C PRO A 46 -23.11 48.94 51.46
N ASP A 47 -24.33 48.56 51.86
CA ASP A 47 -24.53 47.54 52.89
C ASP A 47 -23.90 46.19 52.51
N LEU A 48 -23.97 45.82 51.22
CA LEU A 48 -23.37 44.59 50.71
C LEU A 48 -21.85 44.69 50.65
N PHE A 49 -21.32 45.86 50.29
CA PHE A 49 -19.88 46.12 50.32
C PHE A 49 -19.31 45.98 51.73
N THR A 50 -19.94 46.62 52.72
CA THR A 50 -19.54 46.51 54.13
C THR A 50 -19.62 45.06 54.62
N HIS A 51 -20.71 44.35 54.30
CA HIS A 51 -20.84 42.94 54.66
C HIS A 51 -19.70 42.10 54.07
N PHE A 52 -19.40 42.25 52.77
CA PHE A 52 -18.28 41.56 52.12
C PHE A 52 -16.93 41.89 52.75
N TYR A 53 -16.71 43.15 53.13
CA TYR A 53 -15.51 43.56 53.84
C TYR A 53 -15.39 42.85 55.19
N ASP A 54 -16.47 42.81 55.98
CA ASP A 54 -16.49 42.20 57.32
C ASP A 54 -16.28 40.68 57.29
N ILE A 55 -16.83 39.99 56.28
CA ILE A 55 -16.65 38.53 56.11
C ILE A 55 -15.41 38.15 55.28
N GLY A 56 -14.63 39.13 54.80
CA GLY A 56 -13.41 38.88 54.01
C GLY A 56 -13.65 38.36 52.58
N VAL A 57 -14.80 38.66 51.96
CA VAL A 57 -15.08 38.33 50.56
C VAL A 57 -14.52 39.41 49.64
N GLU A 58 -13.49 39.07 48.88
CA GLU A 58 -12.90 39.97 47.90
C GLU A 58 -13.48 39.84 46.50
N THR A 59 -13.47 40.94 45.75
CA THR A 59 -14.03 41.02 44.39
C THR A 59 -13.45 39.97 43.43
N HIS A 60 -12.15 39.69 43.52
CA HIS A 60 -11.48 38.73 42.65
C HIS A 60 -11.99 37.28 42.84
N MET A 61 -12.49 36.95 44.04
CA MET A 61 -12.93 35.60 44.42
C MET A 61 -14.22 35.17 43.71
N TYR A 62 -15.07 36.12 43.34
CA TYR A 62 -16.35 35.84 42.65
C TYR A 62 -16.44 36.45 41.25
N ALA A 63 -15.79 37.58 40.99
CA ALA A 63 -15.94 38.32 39.74
C ALA A 63 -14.89 37.95 38.66
N SER A 64 -13.81 37.26 39.01
CA SER A 64 -12.74 36.92 38.05
C SER A 64 -13.26 36.25 36.78
N GLN A 65 -14.09 35.22 36.93
CA GLN A 65 -14.69 34.52 35.78
C GLN A 65 -15.69 35.40 35.01
N TRP A 66 -16.34 36.36 35.66
CA TRP A 66 -17.30 37.25 34.99
C TRP A 66 -16.60 38.12 33.95
N PHE A 67 -15.45 38.70 34.32
CA PHE A 67 -14.62 39.51 33.42
C PHE A 67 -13.88 38.66 32.39
N LEU A 68 -13.18 37.61 32.83
CA LEU A 68 -12.31 36.82 31.94
C LEU A 68 -13.10 36.02 30.90
N THR A 69 -14.30 35.55 31.24
CA THR A 69 -15.06 34.62 30.38
C THR A 69 -16.34 35.23 29.83
N LEU A 70 -16.57 36.54 29.99
CA LEU A 70 -17.83 37.19 29.61
C LEU A 70 -19.06 36.44 30.17
N PHE A 71 -18.96 36.00 31.43
CA PHE A 71 -19.97 35.17 32.12
C PHE A 71 -20.23 33.76 31.55
N THR A 72 -19.55 33.34 30.48
CA THR A 72 -19.77 32.03 29.82
C THR A 72 -19.47 30.82 30.73
N ALA A 73 -18.58 30.97 31.73
CA ALA A 73 -18.10 29.85 32.53
C ALA A 73 -19.16 29.15 33.41
N LYS A 74 -20.15 29.90 33.92
CA LYS A 74 -21.13 29.37 34.90
C LYS A 74 -22.57 29.74 34.59
N PHE A 75 -22.81 30.83 33.86
CA PHE A 75 -24.17 31.29 33.58
C PHE A 75 -24.81 30.52 32.41
N PRO A 76 -26.15 30.35 32.42
CA PRO A 76 -26.87 29.70 31.33
C PRO A 76 -26.66 30.43 30.00
N LEU A 77 -26.49 29.67 28.90
CA LEU A 77 -26.18 30.21 27.57
C LEU A 77 -27.17 31.29 27.12
N GLN A 78 -28.46 31.14 27.41
CA GLN A 78 -29.48 32.14 27.07
C GLN A 78 -29.17 33.52 27.67
N MET A 79 -28.69 33.58 28.91
CA MET A 79 -28.27 34.83 29.55
C MET A 79 -26.95 35.33 28.94
N VAL A 80 -26.01 34.42 28.70
CA VAL A 80 -24.71 34.75 28.10
C VAL A 80 -24.88 35.38 26.72
N PHE A 81 -25.83 34.92 25.90
CA PHE A 81 -26.11 35.53 24.59
C PHE A 81 -26.52 36.99 24.71
N PHE A 82 -27.44 37.33 25.62
CA PHE A 82 -27.80 38.74 25.85
C PHE A 82 -26.63 39.58 26.34
N ILE A 83 -25.74 39.02 27.16
CA ILE A 83 -24.54 39.70 27.65
C ILE A 83 -23.57 39.94 26.50
N VAL A 84 -23.32 38.94 25.67
CA VAL A 84 -22.41 39.03 24.52
C VAL A 84 -22.94 40.03 23.49
N ASP A 85 -24.25 40.02 23.21
CA ASP A 85 -24.88 41.00 22.31
C ASP A 85 -24.67 42.45 22.82
N LEU A 86 -24.89 42.69 24.12
CA LEU A 86 -24.64 43.99 24.73
C LEU A 86 -23.16 44.34 24.81
N PHE A 87 -22.28 43.36 25.03
CA PHE A 87 -20.84 43.58 25.03
C PHE A 87 -20.34 43.97 23.64
N LEU A 88 -20.85 43.35 22.58
CA LEU A 88 -20.49 43.68 21.20
C LEU A 88 -21.06 45.04 20.76
N SER A 89 -22.19 45.48 21.31
CA SER A 89 -22.78 46.81 21.05
C SER A 89 -22.09 47.92 21.85
N GLU A 90 -21.95 47.76 23.16
CA GLU A 90 -21.58 48.84 24.09
C GLU A 90 -20.14 48.71 24.66
N GLY A 91 -19.47 47.59 24.40
CA GLY A 91 -18.10 47.32 24.84
C GLY A 91 -17.96 46.78 26.27
N ILE A 92 -16.72 46.81 26.76
CA ILE A 92 -16.32 46.20 28.05
C ILE A 92 -17.11 46.71 29.26
N ASN A 93 -17.63 47.93 29.18
CA ASN A 93 -18.41 48.53 30.26
C ASN A 93 -19.70 47.78 30.57
N THR A 94 -20.24 47.03 29.61
CA THR A 94 -21.38 46.14 29.81
C THR A 94 -21.14 45.20 30.99
N ILE A 95 -19.93 44.67 31.16
CA ILE A 95 -19.61 43.72 32.23
C ILE A 95 -19.88 44.36 33.61
N PHE A 96 -19.49 45.62 33.82
CA PHE A 96 -19.76 46.33 35.06
C PHE A 96 -21.26 46.48 35.35
N HIS A 97 -22.06 46.79 34.33
CA HIS A 97 -23.51 46.92 34.46
C HIS A 97 -24.14 45.60 34.87
N ILE A 98 -23.77 44.50 34.20
CA ILE A 98 -24.26 43.15 34.52
C ILE A 98 -23.82 42.72 35.92
N SER A 99 -22.53 42.87 36.25
CA SER A 99 -21.99 42.49 37.56
C SER A 99 -22.69 43.26 38.69
N LEU A 100 -22.88 44.57 38.55
CA LEU A 100 -23.56 45.37 39.56
C LEU A 100 -25.05 45.01 39.69
N ALA A 101 -25.72 44.72 38.57
CA ALA A 101 -27.11 44.26 38.59
C ALA A 101 -27.26 42.91 39.30
N LEU A 102 -26.34 41.97 39.06
CA LEU A 102 -26.31 40.68 39.75
C LEU A 102 -26.15 40.82 41.27
N LEU A 103 -25.21 41.67 41.69
CA LEU A 103 -24.97 41.97 43.10
C LEU A 103 -26.19 42.64 43.74
N ARG A 104 -26.78 43.64 43.08
CA ARG A 104 -27.97 44.34 43.56
C ARG A 104 -29.19 43.42 43.68
N ALA A 105 -29.42 42.57 42.69
CA ALA A 105 -30.53 41.61 42.67
C ALA A 105 -30.40 40.51 43.74
N SER A 106 -29.17 40.20 44.14
CA SER A 106 -28.86 39.14 45.11
C SER A 106 -28.56 39.64 46.51
N LYS A 107 -28.65 40.96 46.74
CA LYS A 107 -28.28 41.62 48.00
C LYS A 107 -28.92 40.95 49.20
N LYS A 108 -30.26 40.75 49.19
CA LYS A 108 -30.99 40.26 50.37
C LYS A 108 -30.51 38.88 50.81
N GLU A 109 -30.24 37.99 49.86
CA GLU A 109 -29.74 36.64 50.13
C GLU A 109 -28.27 36.66 50.53
N LEU A 110 -27.44 37.47 49.87
CA LEU A 110 -26.01 37.57 50.19
C LEU A 110 -25.74 38.13 51.59
N MET A 111 -26.57 39.07 52.06
CA MET A 111 -26.46 39.66 53.40
C MET A 111 -26.68 38.65 54.55
N GLN A 112 -27.24 37.47 54.27
CA GLN A 112 -27.51 36.44 55.27
C GLN A 112 -26.46 35.33 55.31
N LEU A 113 -25.41 35.43 54.47
CA LEU A 113 -24.41 34.38 54.28
C LEU A 113 -23.07 34.80 54.88
N ASP A 114 -22.35 33.82 55.42
CA ASP A 114 -20.95 33.95 55.80
C ASP A 114 -20.02 33.84 54.57
N PHE A 115 -18.70 33.86 54.81
CA PHE A 115 -17.68 33.76 53.77
C PHE A 115 -17.91 32.57 52.82
N GLU A 116 -18.04 31.35 53.37
CA GLU A 116 -18.22 30.13 52.58
C GLU A 116 -19.57 30.11 51.86
N GLY A 117 -20.63 30.53 52.55
CA GLY A 117 -21.98 30.64 52.01
C GLY A 117 -22.03 31.59 50.82
N ALA A 118 -21.38 32.75 50.90
CA ALA A 118 -21.30 33.73 49.81
C ALA A 118 -20.58 33.15 48.58
N LEU A 119 -19.42 32.52 48.75
CA LEU A 119 -18.70 31.90 47.63
C LEU A 119 -19.48 30.74 46.99
N LYS A 120 -20.16 29.93 47.80
CA LYS A 120 -21.07 28.87 47.32
C LYS A 120 -22.26 29.46 46.56
N TYR A 121 -22.81 30.58 47.03
CA TYR A 121 -23.92 31.27 46.37
C TYR A 121 -23.52 31.73 44.97
N PHE A 122 -22.40 32.44 44.82
CA PHE A 122 -21.90 32.89 43.52
C PHE A 122 -21.65 31.74 42.54
N ARG A 123 -21.16 30.60 43.06
CA ARG A 123 -20.81 29.43 42.24
C ARG A 123 -22.02 28.62 41.79
N VAL A 124 -23.03 28.46 42.66
CA VAL A 124 -24.11 27.48 42.46
C VAL A 124 -25.48 28.13 42.37
N ILE A 125 -25.83 29.05 43.27
CA ILE A 125 -27.19 29.56 43.39
C ILE A 125 -27.42 30.68 42.37
N LEU A 126 -26.48 31.62 42.27
CA LEU A 126 -26.59 32.78 41.40
C LEU A 126 -26.79 32.39 39.92
N PRO A 127 -25.99 31.50 39.31
CA PRO A 127 -26.20 31.15 37.90
C PRO A 127 -27.52 30.42 37.66
N ARG A 128 -28.01 29.65 38.64
CA ARG A 128 -29.28 28.91 38.53
C ARG A 128 -30.50 29.82 38.46
N LYS A 129 -30.44 31.01 39.05
CA LYS A 129 -31.55 31.98 39.03
C LYS A 129 -31.89 32.48 37.63
N TYR A 130 -30.92 32.49 36.71
CA TYR A 130 -31.07 33.07 35.37
C TYR A 130 -31.16 32.01 34.26
N ARG A 131 -31.68 30.83 34.58
CA ARG A 131 -31.92 29.75 33.60
C ARG A 131 -33.08 30.03 32.66
N THR A 132 -34.08 30.78 33.12
CA THR A 132 -35.25 31.12 32.31
C THR A 132 -34.99 32.41 31.55
N GLU A 133 -35.48 32.48 30.31
CA GLU A 133 -35.34 33.67 29.45
C GLU A 133 -35.95 34.92 30.10
N ALA A 134 -37.08 34.78 30.81
CA ALA A 134 -37.72 35.89 31.52
C ALA A 134 -36.81 36.49 32.60
N ASN A 135 -36.16 35.66 33.43
CA ASN A 135 -35.26 36.14 34.48
C ASN A 135 -34.01 36.78 33.88
N ALA A 136 -33.48 36.20 32.79
CA ALA A 136 -32.35 36.78 32.06
C ALA A 136 -32.71 38.17 31.51
N LYS A 137 -33.85 38.30 30.80
CA LYS A 137 -34.31 39.60 30.26
C LYS A 137 -34.53 40.65 31.35
N GLU A 138 -35.13 40.26 32.48
CA GLU A 138 -35.33 41.16 33.61
C GLU A 138 -34.00 41.67 34.17
N LEU A 139 -33.00 40.79 34.35
CA LEU A 139 -31.66 41.20 34.77
C LEU A 139 -31.02 42.17 33.78
N ILE A 140 -31.09 41.88 32.49
CA ILE A 140 -30.54 42.74 31.44
C ILE A 140 -31.21 44.12 31.48
N HIS A 141 -32.53 44.16 31.64
CA HIS A 141 -33.28 45.41 31.76
C HIS A 141 -32.89 46.20 33.01
N GLN A 142 -32.66 45.52 34.14
CA GLN A 142 -32.14 46.15 35.36
C GLN A 142 -30.72 46.70 35.16
N ALA A 143 -29.85 45.96 34.46
CA ALA A 143 -28.48 46.38 34.19
C ALA A 143 -28.43 47.62 33.30
N VAL A 144 -29.22 47.67 32.22
CA VAL A 144 -29.32 48.85 31.33
C VAL A 144 -29.87 50.08 32.06
N LYS A 145 -30.73 49.89 33.09
CA LYS A 145 -31.21 50.99 33.95
C LYS A 145 -30.14 51.55 34.87
N LEU A 146 -29.07 50.81 35.18
CA LEU A 146 -27.96 51.31 35.98
C LEU A 146 -27.17 52.32 35.14
N LYS A 147 -27.32 53.61 35.43
CA LYS A 147 -26.56 54.66 34.76
C LYS A 147 -25.11 54.72 35.28
N ILE A 148 -24.27 53.75 34.92
CA ILE A 148 -22.83 53.79 35.24
C ILE A 148 -22.14 54.65 34.19
N SER A 149 -21.84 55.90 34.54
CA SER A 149 -21.16 56.82 33.62
C SER A 149 -19.71 56.40 33.36
N HIS A 150 -19.26 56.47 32.10
CA HIS A 150 -17.85 56.33 31.73
C HIS A 150 -16.92 57.25 32.55
N LYS A 151 -17.38 58.47 32.89
CA LYS A 151 -16.62 59.41 33.72
C LYS A 151 -16.31 58.86 35.11
N ARG A 152 -17.24 58.06 35.67
CA ARG A 152 -17.09 57.45 37.00
C ARG A 152 -16.09 56.29 36.97
N LEU A 153 -16.21 55.41 35.98
CA LEU A 153 -15.22 54.34 35.77
C LEU A 153 -13.81 54.92 35.55
N SER A 154 -13.68 55.96 34.73
CA SER A 154 -12.41 56.66 34.52
C SER A 154 -11.88 57.32 35.80
N LYS A 155 -12.75 57.84 36.67
CA LYS A 155 -12.35 58.35 37.99
C LYS A 155 -11.74 57.24 38.86
N TYR A 156 -12.41 56.09 38.99
CA TYR A 156 -11.89 54.96 39.77
C TYR A 156 -10.60 54.39 39.17
N GLU A 157 -10.45 54.45 37.85
CA GLU A 157 -9.21 54.05 37.18
C GLU A 157 -8.03 54.95 37.57
N LYS A 158 -8.23 56.28 37.60
CA LYS A 158 -7.22 57.21 38.10
C LYS A 158 -6.91 56.99 39.58
N GLU A 159 -7.93 56.73 40.41
CA GLU A 159 -7.75 56.40 41.83
C GLU A 159 -6.93 55.12 42.01
N TYR A 160 -7.19 54.08 41.22
CA TYR A 160 -6.42 52.84 41.24
C TYR A 160 -4.95 53.06 40.90
N TYR A 161 -4.67 53.77 39.81
CA TYR A 161 -3.29 54.05 39.42
C TYR A 161 -2.57 54.93 40.43
N SER A 162 -3.23 55.95 40.99
CA SER A 162 -2.66 56.79 42.06
C SER A 162 -2.38 55.98 43.34
N LEU A 163 -3.27 55.05 43.70
CA LEU A 163 -3.04 54.13 44.83
C LEU A 163 -1.82 53.25 44.58
N LYS A 164 -1.70 52.67 43.37
CA LYS A 164 -0.56 51.83 42.98
C LYS A 164 0.76 52.60 42.93
N GLU A 165 0.73 53.84 42.43
CA GLU A 165 1.89 54.73 42.44
C GLU A 165 2.33 55.05 43.87
N ARG A 166 1.41 55.38 44.77
CA ARG A 166 1.72 55.62 46.19
C ARG A 166 2.26 54.37 46.90
N GLU A 167 1.68 53.20 46.63
CA GLU A 167 2.21 51.91 47.13
C GLU A 167 3.62 51.66 46.62
N LEU A 168 3.93 52.07 45.39
CA LEU A 168 5.25 51.94 44.79
C LEU A 168 6.26 52.95 45.38
N GLU A 169 5.84 54.20 45.61
CA GLU A 169 6.65 55.26 46.24
C GLU A 169 6.95 54.98 47.70
N SER A 170 6.05 54.29 48.40
CA SER A 170 6.26 53.88 49.79
C SER A 170 7.30 52.77 49.97
N GLN A 171 7.70 52.09 48.88
CA GLN A 171 8.75 51.09 48.92
C GLN A 171 10.12 51.75 48.83
N ASP A 172 11.09 51.26 49.60
CA ASP A 172 12.48 51.70 49.48
C ASP A 172 12.96 51.48 48.03
N PRO A 173 13.38 52.55 47.32
CA PRO A 173 13.86 52.45 45.95
C PRO A 173 14.99 51.44 45.77
N LEU A 174 15.89 51.33 46.75
CA LEU A 174 17.03 50.44 46.69
C LEU A 174 16.58 48.98 46.84
N GLU A 175 15.80 48.67 47.88
CA GLU A 175 15.27 47.31 48.07
C GLU A 175 14.41 46.84 46.89
N ARG A 176 13.63 47.76 46.29
CA ARG A 176 12.82 47.46 45.11
C ARG A 176 13.70 47.13 43.91
N LEU A 177 14.71 47.93 43.64
CA LEU A 177 15.65 47.70 42.54
C LEU A 177 16.49 46.46 42.76
N GLU A 178 16.87 46.14 44.01
CA GLU A 178 17.58 44.90 44.36
C GLU A 178 16.70 43.67 44.11
N ARG A 179 15.44 43.70 44.56
CA ARG A 179 14.46 42.64 44.29
C ARG A 179 14.23 42.43 42.80
N GLU A 180 14.06 43.51 42.04
CA GLU A 180 13.85 43.42 40.60
C GLU A 180 15.12 42.93 39.87
N ASN A 181 16.32 43.40 40.25
CA ASN A 181 17.57 42.90 39.68
C ASN A 181 17.78 41.42 39.96
N LEU A 182 17.46 40.94 41.18
CA LEU A 182 17.52 39.53 41.52
C LEU A 182 16.57 38.72 40.62
N ARG A 183 15.32 39.17 40.48
CA ARG A 183 14.31 38.53 39.62
C ARG A 183 14.72 38.52 38.15
N LEU A 184 15.28 39.62 37.64
CA LEU A 184 15.77 39.72 36.26
C LEU A 184 16.96 38.77 36.06
N LYS A 185 17.88 38.69 37.01
CA LYS A 185 19.02 37.75 36.98
C LYS A 185 18.56 36.30 36.97
N GLU A 186 17.60 35.92 37.81
CA GLU A 186 17.00 34.58 37.80
C GLU A 186 16.30 34.27 36.47
N THR A 187 15.60 35.25 35.89
CA THR A 187 14.93 35.11 34.60
C THR A 187 15.93 34.91 33.47
N ILE A 188 17.04 35.68 33.46
CA ILE A 188 18.13 35.52 32.49
C ILE A 188 18.75 34.14 32.60
N LEU A 189 19.12 33.71 33.81
CA LEU A 189 19.71 32.38 34.02
C LEU A 189 18.76 31.25 33.58
N ARG A 190 17.45 31.40 33.77
CA ARG A 190 16.46 30.44 33.28
C ARG A 190 16.42 30.42 31.75
N LEU A 191 16.33 31.60 31.12
CA LEU A 191 16.26 31.72 29.66
C LEU A 191 17.55 31.23 28.98
N GLU A 192 18.71 31.44 29.60
CA GLU A 192 19.99 30.90 29.12
C GLU A 192 19.97 29.37 29.13
N ARG A 193 19.50 28.74 30.22
CA ARG A 193 19.35 27.27 30.28
C ARG A 193 18.37 26.74 29.24
N GLU A 194 17.18 27.34 29.13
CA GLU A 194 16.19 26.94 28.13
C GLU A 194 16.75 27.07 26.71
N ASN A 195 17.55 28.11 26.44
CA ASN A 195 18.20 28.31 25.16
C ASN A 195 19.31 27.27 24.89
N ASP A 196 20.10 26.92 25.91
CA ASP A 196 21.11 25.86 25.82
C ASP A 196 20.46 24.49 25.56
N ASP A 197 19.37 24.17 26.28
CA ASP A 197 18.60 22.94 26.10
C ASP A 197 18.01 22.87 24.67
N LEU A 198 17.37 23.95 24.20
CA LEU A 198 16.85 24.04 22.83
C LEU A 198 17.95 23.91 21.77
N ALA A 199 19.11 24.52 22.00
CA ALA A 199 20.26 24.38 21.11
C ALA A 199 20.77 22.91 21.08
N HIS A 200 20.82 22.24 22.22
CA HIS A 200 21.18 20.83 22.32
C HIS A 200 20.17 19.91 21.62
N GLU A 201 18.86 20.12 21.82
CA GLU A 201 17.79 19.39 21.13
C GLU A 201 17.87 19.59 19.61
N LEU A 202 18.07 20.83 19.16
CA LEU A 202 18.18 21.17 17.75
C LEU A 202 19.39 20.48 17.09
N VAL A 203 20.55 20.49 17.75
CA VAL A 203 21.76 19.82 17.25
C VAL A 203 21.57 18.30 17.22
N THR A 204 21.00 17.72 18.28
CA THR A 204 20.74 16.27 18.36
C THR A 204 19.77 15.82 17.28
N SER A 205 18.66 16.52 17.11
CA SER A 205 17.66 16.26 16.06
C SER A 205 18.28 16.41 14.67
N LYS A 206 19.12 17.43 14.44
CA LYS A 206 19.83 17.61 13.17
C LYS A 206 20.78 16.45 12.86
N ILE A 207 21.51 15.94 13.86
CA ILE A 207 22.41 14.78 13.70
C ILE A 207 21.61 13.52 13.35
N GLU A 208 20.49 13.28 14.04
CA GLU A 208 19.62 12.13 13.77
C GLU A 208 18.98 12.20 12.37
N LEU A 209 18.45 13.37 12.00
CA LEU A 209 17.90 13.58 10.65
C LEU A 209 18.96 13.39 9.57
N ARG A 210 20.20 13.84 9.80
CA ARG A 210 21.30 13.62 8.85
C ARG A 210 21.63 12.14 8.73
N LYS A 211 21.73 11.42 9.84
CA LYS A 211 21.96 9.96 9.83
C LYS A 211 20.86 9.21 9.08
N ASN A 212 19.60 9.58 9.30
CA ASN A 212 18.48 8.97 8.59
C ASN A 212 18.51 9.29 7.09
N LEU A 213 18.90 10.52 6.71
CA LEU A 213 19.11 10.90 5.33
C LEU A 213 20.23 10.07 4.69
N ASP A 214 21.38 9.95 5.33
CA ASP A 214 22.51 9.16 4.82
C ASP A 214 22.10 7.68 4.61
N THR A 215 21.35 7.07 5.55
CA THR A 215 20.85 5.68 5.37
C THR A 215 19.84 5.53 4.23
N ALA A 216 19.04 6.57 3.97
CA ALA A 216 18.10 6.57 2.87
C ALA A 216 18.83 6.75 1.53
N GLU A 217 19.84 7.60 1.48
CA GLU A 217 20.74 7.77 0.33
C GLU A 217 21.43 6.45 -0.02
N ASP A 218 22.05 5.77 0.95
CA ASP A 218 22.67 4.43 0.76
C ASP A 218 21.67 3.39 0.22
N SER A 219 20.44 3.41 0.74
CA SER A 219 19.37 2.49 0.30
C SER A 219 18.93 2.78 -1.14
N VAL A 220 18.86 4.06 -1.52
CA VAL A 220 18.53 4.48 -2.89
C VAL A 220 19.64 4.07 -3.85
N GLU A 221 20.91 4.27 -3.50
CA GLU A 221 22.05 3.84 -4.32
C GLU A 221 22.06 2.31 -4.52
N SER A 222 21.83 1.54 -3.46
CA SER A 222 21.73 0.08 -3.53
C SER A 222 20.58 -0.39 -4.44
N LEU A 223 19.40 0.23 -4.32
CA LEU A 223 18.25 -0.09 -5.16
C LEU A 223 18.46 0.31 -6.63
N GLN A 224 19.13 1.44 -6.88
CA GLN A 224 19.50 1.85 -8.24
C GLN A 224 20.48 0.87 -8.87
N ALA A 225 21.51 0.43 -8.13
CA ALA A 225 22.45 -0.58 -8.63
C ALA A 225 21.77 -1.92 -8.92
N GLN A 226 20.82 -2.36 -8.08
CA GLN A 226 20.03 -3.56 -8.32
C GLN A 226 19.11 -3.42 -9.54
N LEU A 227 18.48 -2.25 -9.72
CA LEU A 227 17.63 -1.96 -10.88
C LEU A 227 18.44 -1.95 -12.17
N GLU A 228 19.63 -1.34 -12.18
CA GLU A 228 20.54 -1.38 -13.32
C GLU A 228 20.99 -2.80 -13.65
N HIS A 229 21.35 -3.59 -12.64
CA HIS A 229 21.74 -4.99 -12.84
C HIS A 229 20.57 -5.82 -13.42
N CYS A 230 19.38 -5.70 -12.84
CA CYS A 230 18.17 -6.37 -13.32
C CYS A 230 17.80 -5.92 -14.75
N SER A 231 17.91 -4.63 -15.06
CA SER A 231 17.64 -4.09 -16.39
C SER A 231 18.61 -4.61 -17.45
N ARG A 232 19.91 -4.73 -17.12
CA ARG A 232 20.92 -5.32 -18.02
C ARG A 232 20.63 -6.80 -18.25
N ALA A 233 20.39 -7.57 -17.17
CA ALA A 233 20.06 -8.99 -17.28
C ALA A 233 18.78 -9.23 -18.10
N ALA A 234 17.76 -8.38 -17.96
CA ALA A 234 16.55 -8.46 -18.77
C ALA A 234 16.82 -8.21 -20.27
N LYS A 235 17.67 -7.23 -20.60
CA LYS A 235 18.08 -6.97 -22.00
C LYS A 235 18.85 -8.12 -22.59
N ASP A 236 19.79 -8.69 -21.85
CA ASP A 236 20.59 -9.83 -22.30
C ASP A 236 19.69 -11.05 -22.58
N LEU A 237 18.72 -11.34 -21.69
CA LEU A 237 17.72 -12.40 -21.89
C LEU A 237 16.77 -12.12 -23.06
N GLU A 238 16.41 -10.87 -23.31
CA GLU A 238 15.61 -10.49 -24.50
C GLU A 238 16.39 -10.71 -25.80
N GLU A 239 17.69 -10.43 -25.82
CA GLU A 239 18.57 -10.67 -26.97
C GLU A 239 18.78 -12.17 -27.21
N GLU A 240 19.02 -12.94 -26.14
CA GLU A 240 19.12 -14.40 -26.22
C GLU A 240 17.83 -15.02 -26.76
N ASN A 241 16.66 -14.60 -26.27
CA ASN A 241 15.37 -15.07 -26.79
C ASN A 241 15.18 -14.73 -28.28
N LYS A 242 15.59 -13.53 -28.72
CA LYS A 242 15.52 -13.16 -30.15
C LYS A 242 16.40 -14.07 -31.00
N ASN A 243 17.62 -14.36 -30.55
CA ASN A 243 18.54 -15.26 -31.24
C ASN A 243 17.99 -16.68 -31.32
N LEU A 244 17.49 -17.22 -30.20
CA LEU A 244 16.86 -18.54 -30.16
C LEU A 244 15.62 -18.63 -31.05
N CYS A 245 14.78 -17.58 -31.11
CA CYS A 245 13.65 -17.54 -32.03
C CYS A 245 14.10 -17.56 -33.50
N ALA A 246 15.18 -16.85 -33.84
CA ALA A 246 15.73 -16.85 -35.20
C ALA A 246 16.31 -18.22 -35.58
N GLU A 247 17.06 -18.86 -34.68
CA GLU A 247 17.58 -20.22 -34.86
C GLU A 247 16.46 -21.25 -35.02
N TYR A 248 15.43 -21.16 -34.18
CA TYR A 248 14.25 -22.02 -34.26
C TYR A 248 13.56 -21.91 -35.62
N GLU A 249 13.35 -20.69 -36.13
CA GLU A 249 12.71 -20.51 -37.45
C GLU A 249 13.61 -20.99 -38.60
N GLN A 250 14.93 -20.84 -38.50
CA GLN A 250 15.88 -21.40 -39.48
C GLN A 250 15.83 -22.93 -39.50
N ILE A 251 15.83 -23.58 -38.33
CA ILE A 251 15.73 -25.05 -38.23
C ILE A 251 14.40 -25.52 -38.80
N LYS A 252 13.30 -24.85 -38.44
CA LYS A 252 11.95 -25.17 -38.95
C LYS A 252 11.88 -25.07 -40.47
N GLU A 253 12.49 -24.05 -41.05
CA GLU A 253 12.56 -23.87 -42.51
C GLU A 253 13.46 -24.92 -43.18
N MET A 254 14.59 -25.28 -42.56
CA MET A 254 15.44 -26.39 -43.03
C MET A 254 14.68 -27.71 -43.04
N CYS A 255 13.97 -28.04 -41.94
CA CYS A 255 13.13 -29.22 -41.85
C CYS A 255 12.03 -29.24 -42.91
N ARG A 256 11.35 -28.10 -43.17
CA ARG A 256 10.33 -28.00 -44.23
C ARG A 256 10.91 -28.31 -45.61
N ARG A 257 12.08 -27.75 -45.95
CA ARG A 257 12.75 -28.00 -47.23
C ARG A 257 13.16 -29.47 -47.37
N GLU A 258 13.68 -30.06 -46.29
CA GLU A 258 14.11 -31.45 -46.31
C GLU A 258 12.93 -32.42 -46.46
N VAL A 259 11.81 -32.14 -45.79
CA VAL A 259 10.56 -32.90 -45.97
C VAL A 259 10.07 -32.81 -47.41
N GLN A 260 9.98 -31.62 -47.99
CA GLN A 260 9.56 -31.45 -49.40
C GLN A 260 10.50 -32.16 -50.40
N ARG A 261 11.82 -32.15 -50.12
CA ARG A 261 12.81 -32.86 -50.94
C ARG A 261 12.59 -34.36 -50.87
N LEU A 262 12.41 -34.92 -49.68
CA LEU A 262 12.14 -36.34 -49.46
C LEU A 262 10.80 -36.77 -50.08
N GLU A 263 9.76 -35.94 -49.99
CA GLU A 263 8.48 -36.18 -50.66
C GLU A 263 8.63 -36.20 -52.19
N SER A 264 9.41 -35.27 -52.76
CA SER A 264 9.68 -35.22 -54.20
C SER A 264 10.47 -36.45 -54.68
N ASP A 265 11.47 -36.88 -53.90
CA ASP A 265 12.24 -38.09 -54.16
C ASP A 265 11.41 -39.36 -53.99
N LEU A 266 10.48 -39.39 -53.04
CA LEU A 266 9.52 -40.48 -52.87
C LEU A 266 8.59 -40.58 -54.08
N VAL A 267 8.02 -39.48 -54.56
CA VAL A 267 7.18 -39.47 -55.77
C VAL A 267 7.98 -39.92 -57.00
N ARG A 268 9.22 -39.45 -57.14
CA ARG A 268 10.11 -39.83 -58.25
C ARG A 268 10.46 -41.33 -58.21
N SER A 269 10.84 -41.85 -57.05
CA SER A 269 11.16 -43.28 -56.87
C SER A 269 9.93 -44.16 -57.07
N GLN A 270 8.75 -43.76 -56.59
CA GLN A 270 7.48 -44.43 -56.89
C GLN A 270 7.19 -44.46 -58.40
N GLY A 271 7.44 -43.36 -59.11
CA GLY A 271 7.35 -43.29 -60.57
C GLY A 271 8.31 -44.25 -61.28
N ILE A 272 9.58 -44.30 -60.86
CA ILE A 272 10.58 -45.23 -61.40
C ILE A 272 10.18 -46.68 -61.12
N ILE A 273 9.73 -47.00 -59.90
CA ILE A 273 9.28 -48.34 -59.53
C ILE A 273 8.08 -48.75 -60.39
N LYS A 274 7.13 -47.84 -60.64
CA LYS A 274 5.97 -48.09 -61.51
C LYS A 274 6.41 -48.41 -62.94
N ASN A 275 7.33 -47.62 -63.51
CA ASN A 275 7.88 -47.85 -64.84
C ASN A 275 8.67 -49.17 -64.92
N TYR A 276 9.50 -49.46 -63.91
CA TYR A 276 10.26 -50.70 -63.83
C TYR A 276 9.33 -51.92 -63.75
N LYS A 277 8.29 -51.87 -62.90
CA LYS A 277 7.24 -52.91 -62.83
C LYS A 277 6.52 -53.11 -64.16
N GLN A 278 6.24 -52.02 -64.89
CA GLN A 278 5.61 -52.09 -66.21
C GLN A 278 6.53 -52.76 -67.25
N ILE A 279 7.81 -52.37 -67.31
CA ILE A 279 8.80 -52.98 -68.20
C ILE A 279 8.95 -54.48 -67.89
N CYS A 280 9.08 -54.86 -66.61
CA CYS A 280 9.15 -56.27 -66.20
C CYS A 280 7.89 -57.04 -66.61
N SER A 281 6.70 -56.46 -66.43
CA SER A 281 5.45 -57.07 -66.87
C SER A 281 5.38 -57.25 -68.39
N ASP A 282 5.81 -56.25 -69.17
CA ASP A 282 5.89 -56.32 -70.62
C ASP A 282 6.92 -57.35 -71.12
N LEU A 283 8.08 -57.43 -70.45
CA LEU A 283 9.12 -58.40 -70.78
C LEU A 283 8.66 -59.83 -70.49
N SER A 284 8.07 -60.08 -69.31
CA SER A 284 7.48 -61.37 -68.97
C SER A 284 6.41 -61.77 -69.98
N ARG A 285 5.51 -60.85 -70.35
CA ARG A 285 4.50 -61.08 -71.38
C ARG A 285 5.11 -61.44 -72.75
N ARG A 286 6.22 -60.80 -73.14
CA ARG A 286 6.94 -61.14 -74.39
C ARG A 286 7.59 -62.51 -74.33
N ILE A 287 8.23 -62.85 -73.21
CA ILE A 287 8.84 -64.16 -72.99
C ILE A 287 7.77 -65.25 -73.02
N ASP A 288 6.64 -65.05 -72.33
CA ASP A 288 5.52 -66.00 -72.33
C ASP A 288 4.95 -66.20 -73.74
N ASN A 289 4.78 -65.11 -74.49
CA ASN A 289 4.35 -65.18 -75.89
C ASN A 289 5.38 -65.92 -76.77
N GLN A 290 6.67 -65.61 -76.65
CA GLN A 290 7.73 -66.28 -77.41
C GLN A 290 7.83 -67.76 -77.04
N GLN A 291 7.79 -68.11 -75.75
CA GLN A 291 7.76 -69.49 -75.30
C GLN A 291 6.50 -70.21 -75.79
N GLY A 292 5.36 -69.52 -75.85
CA GLY A 292 4.13 -70.03 -76.46
C GLY A 292 4.32 -70.35 -77.94
N VAL A 293 4.89 -69.42 -78.72
CA VAL A 293 5.20 -69.61 -80.15
C VAL A 293 6.24 -70.71 -80.36
N PHE A 294 7.35 -70.70 -79.63
CA PHE A 294 8.37 -71.75 -79.69
C PHE A 294 7.81 -73.12 -79.29
N LYS A 295 6.94 -73.21 -78.26
CA LYS A 295 6.26 -74.46 -77.91
C LYS A 295 5.36 -74.94 -79.06
N GLU A 296 4.64 -74.03 -79.72
CA GLU A 296 3.78 -74.36 -80.85
C GLU A 296 4.59 -74.79 -82.09
N GLU A 297 5.72 -74.13 -82.34
CA GLU A 297 6.64 -74.46 -83.42
C GLU A 297 7.38 -75.78 -83.14
N LYS A 298 7.80 -76.02 -81.90
CA LYS A 298 8.35 -77.30 -81.45
C LYS A 298 7.32 -78.43 -81.58
N LYS A 299 6.04 -78.20 -81.26
CA LYS A 299 4.95 -79.14 -81.53
C LYS A 299 4.78 -79.41 -83.03
N ARG A 300 4.85 -78.37 -83.86
CA ARG A 300 4.74 -78.48 -85.32
C ARG A 300 5.90 -79.26 -85.96
N ILE A 301 7.12 -79.01 -85.50
CA ILE A 301 8.33 -79.77 -85.90
C ILE A 301 8.24 -81.21 -85.39
N ALA A 302 7.87 -81.42 -84.11
CA ALA A 302 7.67 -82.74 -83.55
C ALA A 302 6.62 -83.56 -84.32
N MET A 303 5.50 -82.94 -84.71
CA MET A 303 4.49 -83.56 -85.59
C MET A 303 5.10 -83.97 -86.95
N LYS A 304 5.89 -83.10 -87.57
CA LYS A 304 6.60 -83.43 -88.83
C LYS A 304 7.64 -84.53 -88.67
N ILE A 305 8.39 -84.56 -87.57
CA ILE A 305 9.40 -85.60 -87.30
C ILE A 305 8.73 -86.94 -86.98
N SER A 306 7.60 -86.95 -86.27
CA SER A 306 6.82 -88.18 -86.02
C SER A 306 6.24 -88.82 -87.29
N GLN A 307 6.19 -88.09 -88.41
CA GLN A 307 5.80 -88.63 -89.71
C GLN A 307 6.97 -89.33 -90.44
N CYS A 308 8.18 -89.30 -89.87
CA CYS A 308 9.36 -89.95 -90.44
C CYS A 308 9.74 -91.22 -89.64
N GLY A 309 9.69 -92.39 -90.29
CA GLY A 309 9.89 -93.69 -89.66
C GLY A 309 11.28 -93.99 -89.09
N ARG A 310 12.31 -93.18 -89.39
CA ARG A 310 13.65 -93.28 -88.77
C ARG A 310 13.90 -92.26 -87.66
N CYS A 311 13.18 -91.13 -87.66
CA CYS A 311 13.41 -90.03 -86.73
C CYS A 311 12.44 -90.05 -85.53
N ALA A 312 11.34 -90.81 -85.61
CA ALA A 312 10.38 -90.95 -84.52
C ALA A 312 10.99 -91.60 -83.27
N GLU A 313 11.86 -92.62 -83.44
CA GLU A 313 12.53 -93.32 -82.32
C GLU A 313 13.49 -92.40 -81.54
N ILE A 314 14.22 -91.52 -82.25
CA ILE A 314 15.13 -90.53 -81.64
C ILE A 314 14.34 -89.45 -80.85
N LEU A 315 13.13 -89.12 -81.31
CA LEU A 315 12.31 -88.11 -80.65
C LEU A 315 11.72 -88.61 -79.32
N THR A 316 11.47 -89.91 -79.18
CA THR A 316 11.04 -90.53 -77.92
C THR A 316 12.12 -90.46 -76.85
N GLU A 317 13.39 -90.68 -77.19
CA GLU A 317 14.50 -90.52 -76.23
C GLU A 317 14.70 -89.07 -75.75
N PHE A 318 14.39 -88.08 -76.58
CA PHE A 318 14.51 -86.66 -76.21
C PHE A 318 13.33 -86.09 -75.42
N LYS A 319 12.17 -86.75 -75.40
CA LYS A 319 10.99 -86.26 -74.66
C LYS A 319 11.10 -86.50 -73.15
N ASP A 320 11.77 -87.58 -72.73
CA ASP A 320 11.81 -88.00 -71.33
C ASP A 320 12.83 -87.25 -70.46
N LEU A 321 13.74 -86.48 -71.06
CA LEU A 321 14.65 -85.58 -70.33
C LEU A 321 14.02 -84.25 -69.90
N THR A 322 12.75 -84.00 -70.24
CA THR A 322 12.05 -82.77 -69.81
C THR A 322 11.12 -82.96 -68.59
N GLY A 323 11.13 -84.14 -67.97
CA GLY A 323 10.51 -84.40 -66.67
C GLY A 323 11.47 -84.13 -65.52
N SER A 324 11.32 -82.95 -64.88
CA SER A 324 11.82 -82.50 -63.57
C SER A 324 12.74 -83.44 -62.75
N PRO A 325 13.78 -82.87 -62.12
CA PRO A 325 13.65 -82.77 -60.67
C PRO A 325 14.05 -81.41 -60.10
N ALA A 326 13.24 -81.01 -59.12
CA ALA A 326 13.60 -80.07 -58.08
C ALA A 326 14.96 -80.41 -57.44
N LYS A 327 15.49 -79.39 -56.74
CA LYS A 327 16.46 -79.43 -55.63
C LYS A 327 17.87 -78.98 -55.97
N ASN A 328 18.28 -78.00 -55.17
CA ASN A 328 19.62 -77.80 -54.64
C ASN A 328 20.69 -77.30 -55.61
N VAL A 329 20.81 -75.98 -55.70
CA VAL A 329 22.11 -75.29 -55.66
C VAL A 329 21.87 -74.05 -54.80
N SER A 330 22.13 -74.14 -53.49
CA SER A 330 23.33 -73.61 -52.82
C SER A 330 23.60 -72.13 -53.15
N PRO A 331 23.67 -71.24 -52.15
CA PRO A 331 23.77 -69.80 -52.37
C PRO A 331 25.17 -69.48 -52.87
N VAL A 332 25.35 -69.50 -54.19
CA VAL A 332 26.57 -68.99 -54.82
C VAL A 332 26.28 -67.58 -55.27
N ALA A 333 27.04 -66.69 -54.65
CA ALA A 333 27.20 -65.29 -54.99
C ALA A 333 27.16 -65.06 -56.50
N GLU A 334 26.18 -64.27 -56.95
CA GLU A 334 26.32 -63.40 -58.12
C GLU A 334 25.17 -62.40 -58.14
N ASN A 335 25.52 -61.15 -58.44
CA ASN A 335 24.70 -59.95 -58.58
C ASN A 335 24.44 -59.18 -57.28
N GLY A 336 25.20 -58.08 -57.14
CA GLY A 336 25.30 -57.14 -56.01
C GLY A 336 24.04 -56.35 -55.65
N CYS A 337 22.88 -57.00 -55.66
CA CYS A 337 21.65 -56.53 -55.04
C CYS A 337 21.59 -56.93 -53.56
N GLY A 338 22.07 -58.13 -53.21
CA GLY A 338 22.01 -58.66 -51.84
C GLY A 338 22.87 -57.89 -50.82
N PHE A 339 24.08 -57.47 -51.21
CA PHE A 339 24.98 -56.73 -50.31
C PHE A 339 24.41 -55.36 -49.92
N LYS A 340 23.71 -54.67 -50.84
CA LYS A 340 23.02 -53.40 -50.56
C LYS A 340 21.78 -53.59 -49.70
N VAL A 341 21.05 -54.70 -49.85
CA VAL A 341 19.89 -55.00 -49.00
C VAL A 341 20.36 -55.34 -47.58
N MET A 342 21.44 -56.11 -47.41
CA MET A 342 22.02 -56.41 -46.10
C MET A 342 22.52 -55.14 -45.40
N GLU A 343 23.26 -54.26 -46.09
CA GLU A 343 23.73 -52.98 -45.53
C GLU A 343 22.57 -52.04 -45.16
N LEU A 344 21.48 -52.05 -45.95
CA LEU A 344 20.26 -51.31 -45.63
C LEU A 344 19.52 -51.90 -44.43
N MET A 345 19.48 -53.22 -44.28
CA MET A 345 18.91 -53.89 -43.11
C MET A 345 19.70 -53.59 -41.85
N ASP A 346 21.04 -53.62 -41.90
CA ASP A 346 21.91 -53.27 -40.77
C ASP A 346 21.71 -51.80 -40.34
N LYS A 347 21.62 -50.88 -41.31
CA LYS A 347 21.32 -49.45 -41.06
C LYS A 347 19.92 -49.23 -40.50
N LEU A 348 18.93 -49.99 -40.97
CA LEU A 348 17.57 -49.97 -40.41
C LEU A 348 17.56 -50.47 -38.97
N GLU A 349 18.27 -51.57 -38.69
CA GLU A 349 18.37 -52.12 -37.34
C GLU A 349 19.10 -51.18 -36.38
N GLU A 350 20.13 -50.46 -36.85
CA GLU A 350 20.83 -49.43 -36.09
C GLU A 350 19.93 -48.22 -35.80
N ARG A 351 19.13 -47.79 -36.79
CA ARG A 351 18.13 -46.73 -36.60
C ARG A 351 17.01 -47.15 -35.66
N GLU A 352 16.52 -48.38 -35.74
CA GLU A 352 15.55 -48.93 -34.80
C GLU A 352 16.11 -49.01 -33.38
N LYS A 353 17.38 -49.42 -33.21
CA LYS A 353 18.07 -49.40 -31.91
C LYS A 353 18.22 -47.98 -31.36
N HIS A 354 18.55 -47.01 -32.21
CA HIS A 354 18.67 -45.62 -31.80
C HIS A 354 17.31 -45.01 -31.40
N ILE A 355 16.25 -45.32 -32.15
CA ILE A 355 14.88 -44.90 -31.79
C ILE A 355 14.47 -45.51 -30.45
N ARG A 356 14.69 -46.82 -30.24
CA ARG A 356 14.41 -47.46 -28.94
C ARG A 356 15.21 -46.84 -27.80
N HIS A 357 16.46 -46.43 -28.04
CA HIS A 357 17.28 -45.75 -27.03
C HIS A 357 16.71 -44.38 -26.67
N LEU A 358 16.33 -43.57 -27.67
CA LEU A 358 15.68 -42.26 -27.43
C LEU A 358 14.31 -42.41 -26.75
N GLU A 359 13.53 -43.44 -27.10
CA GLU A 359 12.27 -43.77 -26.43
C GLU A 359 12.50 -44.14 -24.95
N LEU A 360 13.56 -44.90 -24.65
CA LEU A 360 13.95 -45.23 -23.28
C LEU A 360 14.42 -44.00 -22.48
N GLU A 361 15.27 -43.15 -23.06
CA GLU A 361 15.72 -41.91 -22.42
C GLU A 361 14.55 -40.96 -22.14
N LEU A 362 13.61 -40.83 -23.10
CA LEU A 362 12.40 -40.03 -22.92
C LEU A 362 11.51 -40.60 -21.82
N ALA A 363 11.35 -41.92 -21.75
CA ALA A 363 10.59 -42.57 -20.68
C ALA A 363 11.25 -42.36 -19.31
N GLN A 364 12.58 -42.44 -19.23
CA GLN A 364 13.35 -42.24 -18.00
C GLN A 364 13.27 -40.78 -17.51
N ARG A 365 13.43 -39.80 -18.42
CA ARG A 365 13.23 -38.37 -18.10
C ARG A 365 11.80 -38.06 -17.66
N LYS A 366 10.80 -38.70 -18.26
CA LYS A 366 9.39 -38.56 -17.84
C LYS A 366 9.17 -39.13 -16.44
N LEU A 367 9.80 -40.27 -16.12
CA LEU A 367 9.71 -40.86 -14.78
C LEU A 367 10.37 -39.96 -13.73
N GLU A 368 11.59 -39.48 -13.98
CA GLU A 368 12.30 -38.55 -13.09
C GLU A 368 11.49 -37.27 -12.83
N LEU A 369 10.84 -36.72 -13.86
CA LEU A 369 9.98 -35.55 -13.75
C LEU A 369 8.75 -35.82 -12.87
N VAL A 370 8.13 -36.99 -13.00
CA VAL A 370 6.97 -37.39 -12.17
C VAL A 370 7.41 -37.63 -10.72
N GLU A 371 8.55 -38.29 -10.49
CA GLU A 371 9.12 -38.48 -9.15
C GLU A 371 9.49 -37.15 -8.47
N ALA A 372 10.06 -36.21 -9.23
CA ALA A 372 10.33 -34.87 -8.73
C ALA A 372 9.04 -34.13 -8.37
N GLN A 373 8.00 -34.22 -9.20
CA GLN A 373 6.68 -33.61 -8.90
C GLN A 373 5.99 -34.25 -7.70
N CYS A 374 6.06 -35.57 -7.56
CA CYS A 374 5.50 -36.30 -6.44
C CYS A 374 6.21 -35.93 -5.12
N ARG A 375 7.56 -35.87 -5.13
CA ARG A 375 8.35 -35.36 -3.99
C ARG A 375 7.98 -33.91 -3.64
N ASN A 376 7.79 -33.06 -4.63
CA ASN A 376 7.41 -31.66 -4.41
C ASN A 376 5.99 -31.53 -3.82
N GLN A 377 5.06 -32.39 -4.26
CA GLN A 377 3.72 -32.49 -3.67
C GLN A 377 3.78 -32.97 -2.22
N ASP A 378 4.56 -34.02 -1.93
CA ASP A 378 4.70 -34.54 -0.57
C ASP A 378 5.30 -33.50 0.39
N LEU A 379 6.37 -32.82 -0.02
CA LEU A 379 6.94 -31.70 0.74
C LEU A 379 5.93 -30.57 0.94
N SER A 380 5.14 -30.23 -0.09
CA SER A 380 4.07 -29.24 0.04
C SER A 380 2.97 -29.68 1.02
N HIS A 381 2.64 -30.98 1.06
CA HIS A 381 1.70 -31.53 2.02
C HIS A 381 2.25 -31.50 3.45
N GLN A 382 3.50 -31.92 3.68
CA GLN A 382 4.15 -31.82 4.99
C GLN A 382 4.22 -30.37 5.50
N MET A 383 4.54 -29.41 4.61
CA MET A 383 4.57 -28.00 4.95
C MET A 383 3.18 -27.43 5.25
N ASN A 384 2.15 -27.85 4.52
CA ASN A 384 0.78 -27.43 4.82
C ASN A 384 0.26 -28.03 6.13
N SER A 385 0.58 -29.30 6.42
CA SER A 385 0.22 -29.96 7.67
C SER A 385 0.89 -29.30 8.87
N THR A 386 2.18 -28.97 8.79
CA THR A 386 2.90 -28.23 9.84
C THR A 386 2.38 -26.81 10.02
N VAL A 387 1.97 -26.13 8.95
CA VAL A 387 1.31 -24.81 9.04
C VAL A 387 -0.09 -24.92 9.67
N THR A 388 -0.84 -26.00 9.45
CA THR A 388 -2.13 -26.21 10.13
C THR A 388 -1.98 -26.58 11.60
N ASP A 389 -1.01 -27.42 11.97
CA ASP A 389 -0.75 -27.78 13.37
C ASP A 389 -0.21 -26.59 14.18
N ASN A 390 0.55 -25.69 13.55
CA ASN A 390 1.02 -24.46 14.20
C ASN A 390 -0.03 -23.34 14.23
N ASN A 391 -1.22 -23.52 13.65
CA ASN A 391 -2.19 -22.43 13.52
C ASN A 391 -2.97 -22.13 14.82
N ASP A 392 -2.69 -22.85 15.91
CA ASP A 392 -3.11 -22.43 17.24
C ASP A 392 -2.18 -21.38 17.87
N ASN A 393 -1.03 -21.04 17.25
CA ASN A 393 -0.24 -19.87 17.65
C ASN A 393 0.55 -19.27 16.47
N ASN A 394 0.30 -17.99 16.20
CA ASN A 394 1.15 -17.01 15.51
C ASN A 394 0.95 -16.70 14.01
N ARG A 395 0.93 -15.37 13.74
CA ARG A 395 0.68 -14.68 12.44
C ARG A 395 1.66 -15.01 11.32
N HIS A 396 2.73 -15.76 11.59
CA HIS A 396 3.77 -16.10 10.61
C HIS A 396 3.30 -17.13 9.55
N GLY A 397 2.33 -17.99 9.87
CA GLY A 397 1.78 -18.97 8.92
C GLY A 397 1.07 -18.33 7.72
N ALA A 398 0.43 -17.17 7.90
CA ALA A 398 -0.33 -16.50 6.85
C ALA A 398 0.56 -15.87 5.76
N TRP A 399 1.73 -15.34 6.13
CA TRP A 399 2.69 -14.77 5.19
C TRP A 399 3.35 -15.86 4.34
N LEU A 400 3.81 -16.94 4.99
CA LEU A 400 4.40 -18.09 4.30
C LEU A 400 3.44 -18.70 3.28
N LYS A 401 2.16 -18.83 3.62
CA LYS A 401 1.14 -19.35 2.69
C LYS A 401 0.94 -18.46 1.46
N LYS A 402 0.98 -17.12 1.61
CA LYS A 402 0.86 -16.19 0.47
C LYS A 402 2.09 -16.22 -0.44
N THR A 403 3.29 -16.20 0.13
CA THR A 403 4.54 -16.26 -0.66
C THR A 403 4.64 -17.58 -1.43
N LEU A 404 4.24 -18.70 -0.81
CA LEU A 404 4.27 -20.02 -1.47
C LEU A 404 3.18 -20.18 -2.55
N SER A 405 1.97 -19.65 -2.36
CA SER A 405 0.96 -19.63 -3.43
C SER A 405 1.44 -18.85 -4.66
N SER A 406 2.12 -17.73 -4.45
CA SER A 406 2.70 -16.93 -5.55
C SER A 406 3.79 -17.70 -6.29
N ILE A 407 4.66 -18.44 -5.59
CA ILE A 407 5.68 -19.29 -6.23
C ILE A 407 5.03 -20.46 -7.00
N LYS A 408 3.94 -21.02 -6.48
CA LYS A 408 3.19 -22.11 -7.14
C LYS A 408 2.55 -21.63 -8.46
N GLU A 409 1.95 -20.44 -8.48
CA GLU A 409 1.39 -19.84 -9.70
C GLU A 409 2.45 -19.68 -10.80
N VAL A 410 3.64 -19.19 -10.41
CA VAL A 410 4.79 -19.06 -11.32
C VAL A 410 5.24 -20.42 -11.86
N GLY A 411 5.33 -21.44 -10.99
CA GLY A 411 5.71 -22.80 -11.39
C GLY A 411 4.70 -23.51 -12.30
N THR A 412 3.40 -23.25 -12.15
CA THR A 412 2.37 -23.77 -13.06
C THR A 412 2.28 -23.02 -14.38
N SER A 413 2.67 -21.74 -14.42
CA SER A 413 2.68 -20.94 -15.65
C SER A 413 3.85 -21.25 -16.57
N LEU A 414 4.83 -22.06 -16.11
CA LEU A 414 6.03 -22.47 -16.85
C LEU A 414 5.89 -23.88 -17.48
N LYS A 415 4.71 -24.49 -17.44
CA LYS A 415 4.33 -25.66 -18.25
C LYS A 415 3.28 -25.27 -19.26
#